data_AF-A0A7S2DE51-F1
#
_entry.id   AF-A0A7S2DE51-F1
#
_cell.length_a   1.000
_cell.length_b   1.000
_cell.length_c   1.000
_cell.angle_alpha   90.00
_cell.angle_beta   90.00
_cell.angle_gamma   90.00
#
_symmetry.space_group_name_H-M   'P 1'
#
loop_
_entity.id
_entity.type
_entity.pdbx_description
1 polymer ?
#
loop_
_entity_poly.entity_id
_entity_poly.type
_entity_poly.pdbx_seq_one_letter_code
_entity_poly.pdbx_strand_id
1 'polypeptide(L)'
;MVVYTMFATIDSLTLLAAMTGLTASSMMSLKAIADLEHDLINSVDFFSAMKTSHRMEYAFMVVNILANVPFLFNWWMAVPQVMWAVLKFARLAVFQKLEEQDVFKQSVYSYHRRWHMSGFFLYLISWFIYFARFITAVMDIHVHGISPYD
;
A
#
# COMPACT_ATOMS: atom_id res chain seq x y z
N MET A 1 3.05 31.56 3.41
CA MET A 1 2.63 30.47 4.33
C MET A 1 1.65 29.51 3.66
N VAL A 2 0.62 30.03 2.98
CA VAL A 2 -0.43 29.29 2.26
C VAL A 2 0.08 28.22 1.27
N VAL A 3 1.09 28.55 0.45
CA VAL A 3 1.64 27.63 -0.57
C VAL A 3 2.24 26.37 0.08
N TYR A 4 2.94 26.50 1.19
CA TYR A 4 3.52 25.37 1.92
C TYR A 4 2.43 24.48 2.54
N THR A 5 1.37 25.07 3.09
CA THR A 5 0.23 24.32 3.64
C THR A 5 -0.54 23.57 2.55
N MET A 6 -0.73 24.18 1.38
CA MET A 6 -1.34 23.48 0.23
C MET A 6 -0.51 22.29 -0.25
N PHE A 7 0.81 22.45 -0.41
CA PHE A 7 1.68 21.33 -0.79
C PHE A 7 1.66 20.22 0.27
N ALA A 8 1.71 20.57 1.56
CA ALA A 8 1.61 19.58 2.64
C ALA A 8 0.29 18.79 2.62
N THR A 9 -0.83 19.43 2.27
CA THR A 9 -2.12 18.76 2.12
C THR A 9 -2.15 17.85 0.89
N ILE A 10 -1.63 18.30 -0.26
CA ILE A 10 -1.54 17.49 -1.49
C ILE A 10 -0.65 16.26 -1.26
N ASP A 11 0.48 16.42 -0.58
CA ASP A 11 1.40 15.33 -0.26
C ASP A 11 0.74 14.31 0.67
N SER A 12 0.06 14.78 1.71
CA SER A 12 -0.66 13.91 2.66
C SER A 12 -1.80 13.16 1.98
N LEU A 13 -2.52 13.81 1.06
CA LEU A 13 -3.57 13.19 0.26
C LEU A 13 -3.00 12.14 -0.71
N THR A 14 -1.86 12.42 -1.34
CA THR A 14 -1.20 11.51 -2.28
C THR A 14 -0.71 10.24 -1.57
N LEU A 15 -0.10 10.40 -0.39
CA LEU A 15 0.32 9.28 0.46
C LEU A 15 -0.87 8.48 1.00
N LEU A 16 -1.96 9.16 1.37
CA LEU A 16 -3.20 8.51 1.80
C LEU A 16 -3.83 7.70 0.66
N ALA A 17 -3.88 8.25 -0.56
CA ALA A 17 -4.38 7.56 -1.74
C ALA A 17 -3.51 6.35 -2.08
N ALA A 18 -2.18 6.49 -2.02
CA ALA A 18 -1.24 5.40 -2.23
C ALA A 18 -1.45 4.27 -1.21
N MET A 19 -1.55 4.60 0.09
CA MET A 19 -1.82 3.60 1.12
C MET A 19 -3.20 2.96 1.01
N THR A 20 -4.20 3.70 0.54
CA THR A 20 -5.54 3.14 0.29
C THR A 20 -5.46 2.08 -0.80
N GLY A 21 -4.78 2.37 -1.91
CA GLY A 21 -4.57 1.40 -3.00
C GLY A 21 -3.74 0.18 -2.58
N LEU A 22 -2.68 0.37 -1.78
CA LEU A 22 -1.87 -0.71 -1.24
C LEU A 22 -2.66 -1.60 -0.26
N THR A 23 -3.48 -1.00 0.60
CA THR A 23 -4.35 -1.72 1.53
C THR A 23 -5.40 -2.52 0.76
N ALA A 24 -6.07 -1.89 -0.21
CA ALA A 24 -7.09 -2.53 -1.04
C ALA A 24 -6.53 -3.71 -1.85
N SER A 25 -5.36 -3.53 -2.49
CA SER A 25 -4.70 -4.63 -3.19
C SER A 25 -4.36 -5.79 -2.25
N SER A 26 -3.81 -5.51 -1.06
CA SER A 26 -3.52 -6.57 -0.09
C SER A 26 -4.78 -7.31 0.37
N MET A 27 -5.90 -6.60 0.58
CA MET A 27 -7.20 -7.22 0.87
C MET A 27 -7.67 -8.12 -0.27
N MET A 28 -7.52 -7.70 -1.53
CA MET A 28 -7.89 -8.52 -2.70
C MET A 28 -7.05 -9.80 -2.77
N SER A 29 -5.73 -9.73 -2.55
CA SER A 29 -4.86 -10.91 -2.48
C SER A 29 -5.25 -11.85 -1.34
N LEU A 30 -5.48 -11.31 -0.15
CA LEU A 30 -5.87 -12.11 1.02
C LEU A 30 -7.23 -12.77 0.82
N LYS A 31 -8.18 -12.05 0.22
CA LYS A 31 -9.48 -12.59 -0.16
C LYS A 31 -9.33 -13.74 -1.17
N ALA A 32 -8.55 -13.56 -2.24
CA ALA A 32 -8.33 -14.62 -3.22
C ALA A 32 -7.70 -15.88 -2.59
N ILE A 33 -6.77 -15.71 -1.63
CA ILE A 33 -6.19 -16.84 -0.88
C ILE A 33 -7.25 -17.52 0.00
N ALA A 34 -8.10 -16.76 0.68
CA ALA A 34 -9.17 -17.33 1.50
C ALA A 34 -10.23 -18.05 0.65
N ASP A 35 -10.61 -17.47 -0.49
CA ASP A 35 -11.54 -18.08 -1.43
C ASP A 35 -10.98 -19.39 -2.01
N LEU A 36 -9.66 -19.47 -2.26
CA LEU A 36 -8.99 -20.71 -2.65
C LEU A 36 -8.96 -21.74 -1.51
N GLU A 37 -8.70 -21.30 -0.26
CA GLU A 37 -8.66 -22.18 0.93
C GLU A 37 -10.03 -22.80 1.24
N HIS A 38 -11.11 -22.09 0.93
CA HIS A 38 -12.49 -22.55 1.09
C HIS A 38 -13.11 -23.16 -0.16
N ASP A 39 -12.30 -23.41 -1.20
CA ASP A 39 -12.72 -24.01 -2.48
C ASP A 39 -13.89 -23.26 -3.15
N LEU A 40 -13.94 -21.93 -2.96
CA LEU A 40 -14.97 -21.04 -3.50
C LEU A 40 -14.67 -20.56 -4.93
N ILE A 41 -13.40 -20.65 -5.35
CA ILE A 41 -12.94 -20.21 -6.66
C ILE A 41 -12.02 -21.24 -7.31
N ASN A 42 -12.03 -21.28 -8.64
CA ASN A 42 -11.11 -22.12 -9.41
C ASN A 42 -9.72 -21.49 -9.49
N SER A 43 -8.72 -22.29 -9.88
CA SER A 43 -7.33 -21.82 -10.06
C SER A 43 -7.23 -20.63 -11.02
N VAL A 44 -7.97 -20.64 -12.13
CA VAL A 44 -7.95 -19.56 -13.13
C VAL A 44 -8.40 -18.22 -12.53
N ASP A 45 -9.50 -18.23 -11.76
CA ASP A 45 -10.04 -17.04 -11.11
C ASP A 45 -9.08 -16.52 -10.03
N PHE A 46 -8.46 -17.44 -9.27
CA PHE A 46 -7.41 -17.12 -8.31
C PHE A 46 -6.22 -16.41 -8.98
N PHE A 47 -5.71 -16.94 -10.10
CA PHE A 47 -4.59 -16.34 -10.82
C PHE A 47 -4.93 -14.95 -11.38
N SER A 48 -6.13 -14.79 -11.92
CA SER A 48 -6.61 -13.50 -12.44
C SER A 48 -6.70 -12.45 -11.32
N ALA A 49 -7.28 -12.82 -10.17
CA ALA A 49 -7.39 -11.96 -9.00
C ALA A 49 -6.00 -11.58 -8.44
N MET A 50 -5.10 -12.56 -8.30
CA MET A 50 -3.73 -12.34 -7.80
C MET A 50 -2.91 -11.46 -8.75
N LYS A 51 -3.03 -11.65 -10.07
CA LYS A 51 -2.34 -10.82 -11.06
C LYS A 51 -2.83 -9.37 -11.01
N THR A 52 -4.14 -9.18 -10.91
CA THR A 52 -4.75 -7.84 -10.80
C THR A 52 -4.32 -7.15 -9.52
N SER A 53 -4.39 -7.87 -8.40
CA SER A 53 -3.95 -7.38 -7.10
C SER A 53 -2.47 -6.96 -7.10
N HIS A 54 -1.57 -7.82 -7.59
CA HIS A 54 -0.15 -7.48 -7.68
C HIS A 54 0.11 -6.28 -8.58
N ARG A 55 -0.59 -6.16 -9.71
CA ARG A 55 -0.44 -4.99 -10.59
C ARG A 55 -0.83 -3.70 -9.89
N MET A 56 -1.94 -3.73 -9.14
CA MET A 56 -2.36 -2.60 -8.32
C MET A 56 -1.34 -2.31 -7.22
N GLU A 57 -0.89 -3.34 -6.49
CA GLU A 57 0.10 -3.20 -5.42
C GLU A 57 1.37 -2.51 -5.94
N TYR A 58 1.95 -2.98 -7.05
CA TYR A 58 3.16 -2.36 -7.61
C TYR A 58 2.93 -0.95 -8.13
N ALA A 59 1.78 -0.67 -8.77
CA ALA A 59 1.46 0.67 -9.23
C ALA A 59 1.39 1.66 -8.07
N PHE A 60 0.66 1.33 -7.00
CA PHE A 60 0.56 2.18 -5.81
C PHE A 60 1.85 2.21 -4.99
N MET A 61 2.67 1.16 -5.04
CA MET A 61 3.98 1.13 -4.40
C MET A 61 4.96 2.10 -5.05
N VAL A 62 4.95 2.20 -6.38
CA VAL A 62 5.73 3.21 -7.12
C VAL A 62 5.26 4.61 -6.74
N VAL A 63 3.95 4.85 -6.73
CA VAL A 63 3.40 6.14 -6.28
C VAL A 63 3.85 6.46 -4.85
N ASN A 64 3.80 5.46 -3.95
CA ASN A 64 4.23 5.64 -2.57
C ASN A 64 5.72 6.00 -2.45
N ILE A 65 6.60 5.34 -3.21
CA ILE A 65 8.03 5.67 -3.21
C ILE A 65 8.22 7.11 -3.69
N LEU A 66 7.65 7.46 -4.84
CA LEU A 66 7.79 8.80 -5.43
C LEU A 66 7.27 9.88 -4.48
N ALA A 67 6.14 9.64 -3.83
CA ALA A 67 5.58 10.56 -2.85
C ALA A 67 6.41 10.66 -1.55
N ASN A 68 7.17 9.62 -1.19
CA ASN A 68 8.04 9.64 0.00
C ASN A 68 9.44 10.22 -0.27
N VAL A 69 9.90 10.33 -1.54
CA VAL A 69 11.24 10.87 -1.87
C VAL A 69 11.52 12.22 -1.18
N PRO A 70 10.60 13.21 -1.18
CA PRO A 70 10.84 14.50 -0.51
C PRO A 70 10.96 14.40 1.02
N PHE A 71 10.51 13.29 1.61
CA PHE A 71 10.35 13.13 3.06
C PHE A 71 11.32 12.11 3.66
N LEU A 72 12.20 11.48 2.87
CA LEU A 72 13.08 10.38 3.29
C LEU A 72 13.87 10.66 4.58
N PHE A 73 14.32 11.90 4.78
CA PHE A 73 15.13 12.30 5.95
C PHE A 73 14.35 13.12 6.98
N ASN A 74 13.12 13.53 6.66
CA ASN A 74 12.29 14.41 7.50
C ASN A 74 11.13 13.66 8.16
N TRP A 75 10.80 12.48 7.67
CA TRP A 75 9.64 11.72 8.14
C TRP A 75 10.03 10.27 8.44
N TRP A 76 9.88 9.89 9.71
CA TRP A 76 10.33 8.59 10.20
C TRP A 76 9.61 7.40 9.55
N MET A 77 8.36 7.56 9.07
CA MET A 77 7.63 6.50 8.36
C MET A 77 8.07 6.33 6.90
N ALA A 78 8.79 7.29 6.31
CA ALA A 78 9.28 7.15 4.94
C ALA A 78 10.30 6.01 4.84
N VAL A 79 11.17 5.87 5.85
CA VAL A 79 12.20 4.81 5.92
C VAL A 79 11.60 3.40 5.92
N PRO A 80 10.71 3.00 6.86
CA PRO A 80 10.15 1.65 6.88
C PRO A 80 9.31 1.36 5.64
N GLN A 81 8.63 2.35 5.05
CA GLN A 81 7.86 2.15 3.81
C GLN A 81 8.74 1.92 2.59
N VAL A 82 9.82 2.68 2.46
CA VAL A 82 10.77 2.50 1.36
C VAL A 82 11.53 1.19 1.53
N MET A 83 11.96 0.85 2.75
CA MET A 83 12.54 -0.48 3.04
C MET A 83 11.59 -1.61 2.68
N TRP A 84 10.31 -1.50 3.05
CA TRP A 84 9.30 -2.49 2.72
C TRP A 84 9.10 -2.63 1.20
N ALA A 85 9.06 -1.50 0.49
CA ALA A 85 8.95 -1.50 -0.97
C ALA A 85 10.17 -2.16 -1.64
N VAL A 86 11.38 -1.86 -1.16
CA VAL A 86 12.62 -2.51 -1.63
C VAL A 86 12.56 -4.02 -1.39
N LEU A 87 12.13 -4.48 -0.21
CA LEU A 87 11.96 -5.91 0.07
C LEU A 87 10.95 -6.57 -0.87
N LYS A 88 9.84 -5.90 -1.17
CA LYS A 88 8.81 -6.37 -2.13
C LYS A 88 9.35 -6.46 -3.56
N PHE A 89 10.09 -5.45 -4.03
CA PHE A 89 10.74 -5.49 -5.35
C PHE A 89 11.86 -6.53 -5.44
N ALA A 90 12.67 -6.67 -4.39
CA ALA A 90 13.69 -7.72 -4.33
C ALA A 90 13.06 -9.12 -4.38
N ARG A 91 11.91 -9.31 -3.72
CA ARG A 91 11.15 -10.55 -3.80
C ARG A 91 10.68 -10.85 -5.23
N LEU A 92 10.29 -9.85 -6.01
CA LEU A 92 9.92 -10.05 -7.42
C LEU A 92 11.11 -10.54 -8.27
N ALA A 93 12.34 -10.15 -7.92
CA ALA A 93 13.55 -10.60 -8.61
C ALA A 93 14.04 -12.00 -8.17
N VAL A 94 13.75 -12.42 -6.93
CA VAL A 94 14.33 -13.62 -6.31
C VAL A 94 13.34 -14.77 -6.15
N PHE A 95 12.04 -14.52 -5.93
CA PHE A 95 11.07 -15.56 -5.57
C PHE A 95 10.14 -15.97 -6.72
N GLN A 96 9.88 -17.29 -6.74
CA GLN A 96 9.15 -18.07 -7.74
C GLN A 96 7.85 -17.44 -8.24
N LYS A 97 7.64 -17.56 -9.56
CA LYS A 97 6.31 -17.47 -10.17
C LYS A 97 5.43 -18.52 -9.49
N LEU A 98 4.23 -18.15 -9.04
CA LEU A 98 3.21 -19.12 -8.65
C LEU A 98 2.94 -20.01 -9.87
N GLU A 99 3.38 -21.27 -9.83
CA GLU A 99 3.07 -22.25 -10.86
C GLU A 99 1.69 -22.85 -10.57
N GLU A 100 0.84 -22.98 -11.60
CA GLU A 100 -0.54 -23.47 -11.50
C GLU A 100 -0.67 -24.81 -10.75
N GLN A 101 0.34 -25.67 -10.88
CA GLN A 101 0.37 -27.00 -10.30
C GLN A 101 0.56 -27.00 -8.78
N ASP A 102 1.12 -25.93 -8.22
CA ASP A 102 1.50 -25.84 -6.81
C ASP A 102 0.57 -24.96 -5.97
N VAL A 103 -0.41 -24.29 -6.58
CA VAL A 103 -1.32 -23.36 -5.91
C VAL A 103 -2.17 -24.02 -4.83
N PHE A 104 -2.56 -25.28 -5.03
CA PHE A 104 -3.34 -26.04 -4.05
C PHE A 104 -2.51 -26.56 -2.86
N LYS A 105 -1.18 -26.43 -2.89
CA LYS A 105 -0.34 -26.84 -1.77
C LYS A 105 -0.45 -25.83 -0.63
N GLN A 106 -0.90 -26.30 0.53
CA GLN A 106 -1.03 -25.48 1.74
C GLN A 106 0.22 -24.72 2.12
N SER A 107 1.40 -25.32 1.94
CA SER A 107 2.69 -24.67 2.21
C SER A 107 2.91 -23.42 1.37
N VAL A 108 2.47 -23.44 0.10
CA VAL A 108 2.66 -22.35 -0.87
C VAL A 108 1.72 -21.20 -0.56
N TYR A 109 0.40 -21.44 -0.50
CA TYR A 109 -0.53 -20.34 -0.24
C TYR A 109 -0.38 -19.78 1.18
N SER A 110 -0.02 -20.60 2.18
CA SER A 110 0.24 -20.11 3.55
C SER A 110 1.45 -19.19 3.64
N TYR A 111 2.50 -19.45 2.85
CA TYR A 111 3.67 -18.56 2.77
C TYR A 111 3.27 -17.21 2.15
N HIS A 112 2.51 -17.22 1.04
CA HIS A 112 1.98 -16.01 0.44
C HIS A 112 1.06 -15.24 1.39
N ARG A 113 0.17 -15.95 2.11
CA ARG A 113 -0.73 -15.36 3.11
C ARG A 113 0.03 -14.57 4.17
N ARG A 114 1.08 -15.15 4.76
CA ARG A 114 1.91 -14.45 5.76
C ARG A 114 2.46 -13.14 5.21
N TRP A 115 2.98 -13.17 3.99
CA TRP A 115 3.54 -11.98 3.34
C TRP A 115 2.50 -10.89 3.04
N HIS A 116 1.34 -11.27 2.51
CA HIS A 116 0.25 -10.32 2.25
C HIS A 116 -0.35 -9.79 3.55
N MET A 117 -0.41 -10.59 4.62
CA MET A 117 -0.82 -10.14 5.95
C MET A 117 0.16 -9.13 6.54
N SER A 118 1.47 -9.39 6.46
CA SER A 118 2.49 -8.43 6.92
C SER A 118 2.41 -7.11 6.15
N GLY A 119 2.22 -7.17 4.83
CA GLY A 119 2.00 -5.98 4.00
C GLY A 119 0.74 -5.23 4.38
N PHE A 120 -0.39 -5.95 4.47
CA PHE A 120 -1.67 -5.37 4.88
C PHE A 120 -1.56 -4.62 6.21
N PHE A 121 -0.92 -5.21 7.22
CA PHE A 121 -0.74 -4.56 8.52
C PHE A 121 0.09 -3.27 8.43
N LEU A 122 1.21 -3.32 7.70
CA LEU A 122 2.06 -2.14 7.49
C LEU A 122 1.31 -1.04 6.71
N TYR A 123 0.57 -1.40 5.67
CA TYR A 123 -0.22 -0.47 4.86
C TYR A 123 -1.36 0.13 5.66
N LEU A 124 -2.05 -0.65 6.50
CA LEU A 124 -3.16 -0.18 7.32
C LEU A 124 -2.70 0.80 8.40
N ILE A 125 -1.58 0.51 9.09
CA ILE A 125 -0.99 1.45 10.06
C ILE A 125 -0.57 2.74 9.35
N SER A 126 0.11 2.61 8.21
CA SER A 126 0.55 3.78 7.42
C SER A 126 -0.63 4.60 6.93
N TRP A 127 -1.70 3.94 6.48
CA TRP A 127 -2.95 4.56 6.07
C TRP A 127 -3.56 5.39 7.21
N PHE A 128 -3.66 4.82 8.40
CA PHE A 128 -4.21 5.53 9.55
C PHE A 128 -3.39 6.77 9.92
N ILE A 129 -2.06 6.66 9.91
CA ILE A 129 -1.15 7.78 10.19
C ILE A 129 -1.32 8.89 9.15
N TYR A 130 -1.38 8.56 7.85
CA TYR A 130 -1.57 9.56 6.81
C TYR A 130 -2.99 10.14 6.81
N PHE A 131 -3.99 9.37 7.21
CA PHE A 131 -5.35 9.87 7.42
C PHE A 131 -5.36 10.93 8.52
N ALA A 132 -4.75 10.63 9.67
CA ALA A 132 -4.63 11.60 10.76
C ALA A 132 -3.89 12.86 10.30
N ARG A 133 -2.76 12.72 9.60
CA ARG A 133 -1.98 13.84 9.04
C ARG A 133 -2.77 14.67 8.03
N PHE A 134 -3.56 14.04 7.19
CA PHE A 134 -4.44 14.71 6.23
C PHE A 134 -5.52 15.53 6.97
N ILE A 135 -6.19 14.95 7.97
CA ILE A 135 -7.19 15.66 8.77
C ILE A 135 -6.57 16.85 9.49
N THR A 136 -5.38 16.71 10.09
CA THR A 136 -4.70 17.84 10.75
C THR A 136 -4.35 18.93 9.75
N ALA A 137 -3.89 18.60 8.54
CA ALA A 137 -3.59 19.59 7.51
C ALA A 137 -4.85 20.32 7.02
N VAL A 138 -5.98 19.61 6.89
CA VAL A 138 -7.27 20.22 6.55
C VAL A 138 -7.78 21.13 7.67
N MET A 139 -7.66 20.69 8.93
CA MET A 139 -8.02 21.50 10.08
C MET A 139 -7.13 22.74 10.20
N ASP A 140 -5.84 22.63 9.93
CA ASP A 140 -4.88 23.75 9.94
C ASP A 140 -5.28 24.83 8.92
N ILE A 141 -5.64 24.42 7.69
CA ILE A 141 -6.19 25.32 6.67
C ILE A 141 -7.49 25.97 7.15
N HIS A 142 -8.37 25.23 7.82
CA HIS A 142 -9.66 25.73 8.27
C HIS A 142 -9.55 26.70 9.46
N VAL A 143 -8.65 26.42 10.40
CA VAL A 143 -8.44 27.21 11.63
C VAL A 143 -7.62 28.47 11.35
N HIS A 144 -6.53 28.36 10.59
CA HIS A 144 -5.67 29.50 10.30
C HIS A 144 -6.12 30.32 9.10
N GLY A 145 -7.05 29.79 8.30
CA GLY A 145 -7.58 30.44 7.12
C GLY A 145 -6.53 30.63 6.03
N ILE A 146 -6.94 30.48 4.77
CA ILE A 146 -6.25 31.17 3.69
C ILE A 146 -6.60 32.65 3.88
N SER A 147 -5.86 33.36 4.73
CA SER A 147 -5.98 34.82 4.80
C SER A 147 -5.63 35.36 3.41
N PRO A 148 -6.52 36.11 2.73
CA PRO A 148 -6.20 36.75 1.45
C PRO A 148 -5.17 37.88 1.60
N TYR A 149 -4.58 38.05 2.79
CA TYR A 149 -3.62 39.10 3.13
C TYR A 149 -2.24 38.58 3.59
N ASP A 150 -1.94 37.27 3.48
CA ASP A 150 -0.60 36.68 3.73
C ASP A 150 -0.03 35.90 2.52
#